data_AF-A0A8H8X1F6-F1
#
_entry.id   AF-A0A8H8X1F6-F1
#
_cell.length_a   1.000
_cell.length_b   1.000
_cell.length_c   1.000
_cell.angle_alpha   90.00
_cell.angle_beta   90.00
_cell.angle_gamma   90.00
#
_symmetry.space_group_name_H-M   'P 1'
#
loop_
_entity.id
_entity.type
_entity.pdbx_description
1 polymer ?
#
loop_
_entity_poly.entity_id
_entity_poly.type
_entity_poly.pdbx_seq_one_letter_code
_entity_poly.pdbx_strand_id
1 'polypeptide(L)'
;MSDILLLHLPKVNTDLDAMLKKAAQHVMSPAERHAQARSWVIGQMMLSHPEMSRAEAEAHADRAVGPNLAARVAELEAENARLNESARLLVEKATTMMRVFNEIVQERDELKVALAVCEGRSACQGMRELPIVPRFPN
;
A
#
# COMPACT_ATOMS: atom_id res chain seq x y z
N MET A 1 41.25 37.19 37.34
CA MET A 1 40.79 36.19 38.32
C MET A 1 39.59 35.52 37.68
N SER A 2 39.79 34.29 37.23
CA SER A 2 38.89 33.57 36.32
C SER A 2 38.24 32.44 37.10
N ASP A 3 37.04 32.66 37.61
CA ASP A 3 36.20 31.58 38.14
C ASP A 3 35.04 31.35 37.18
N ILE A 4 35.35 30.55 36.17
CA ILE A 4 34.37 29.88 35.32
C ILE A 4 33.52 29.03 36.24
N LEU A 5 32.24 29.37 36.36
CA LEU A 5 31.19 28.50 36.87
C LEU A 5 31.18 27.23 36.02
N LEU A 6 32.01 26.25 36.41
CA LEU A 6 31.91 24.87 35.99
C LEU A 6 30.56 24.37 36.48
N LEU A 7 29.60 24.48 35.56
CA LEU A 7 28.38 23.72 35.42
C LEU A 7 28.38 22.53 36.38
N HIS A 8 27.43 22.54 37.32
CA HIS A 8 27.00 21.35 38.04
C HIS A 8 26.49 20.36 36.98
N LEU A 9 27.41 19.60 36.37
CA LEU A 9 27.06 18.52 35.48
C LEU A 9 26.19 17.56 36.28
N PRO A 10 24.97 17.23 35.81
CA PRO A 10 24.11 16.31 36.52
C PRO A 10 24.88 15.00 36.74
N LYS A 11 24.88 14.50 37.98
CA LYS A 11 25.48 13.21 38.32
C LYS A 11 24.99 12.18 37.29
N VAL A 12 25.93 11.53 36.61
CA VAL A 12 25.64 10.42 35.70
C VAL A 12 24.85 9.39 36.51
N ASN A 13 23.56 9.28 36.22
CA ASN A 13 22.69 8.34 36.87
C ASN A 13 22.82 7.02 36.12
N THR A 14 23.77 6.20 36.57
CA THR A 14 24.11 4.92 35.93
C THR A 14 22.91 3.98 35.78
N ASP A 15 21.93 4.09 36.67
CA ASP A 15 20.70 3.30 36.62
C ASP A 15 19.76 3.80 35.53
N LEU A 16 19.65 5.12 35.38
CA LEU A 16 18.88 5.73 34.29
C LEU A 16 19.48 5.36 32.93
N ASP A 17 20.80 5.44 32.78
CA ASP A 17 21.49 5.10 31.53
C ASP A 17 21.31 3.62 31.18
N ALA A 18 21.35 2.72 32.17
CA ALA A 18 21.07 1.31 31.98
C ALA A 18 19.62 1.06 31.52
N MET A 19 18.66 1.77 32.11
CA MET A 19 17.24 1.69 31.71
C MET A 19 17.03 2.21 30.28
N LEU A 20 17.64 3.35 29.93
CA LEU A 20 17.55 3.93 28.58
C LEU A 20 18.16 2.99 27.53
N LYS A 21 19.31 2.37 27.83
CA LYS A 21 19.93 1.38 26.94
C LYS A 21 19.03 0.17 26.72
N LYS A 22 18.37 -0.32 27.77
CA LYS A 22 17.41 -1.44 27.68
C LYS A 22 16.18 -1.05 26.85
N ALA A 23 15.64 0.15 27.06
CA ALA A 23 14.50 0.65 26.30
C ALA A 23 14.83 0.84 24.81
N ALA A 24 16.03 1.35 24.49
CA ALA A 24 16.47 1.54 23.10
C ALA A 24 16.60 0.23 22.31
N GLN A 25 16.83 -0.89 23.00
CA GLN A 25 16.93 -2.22 22.40
C GLN A 25 15.59 -2.97 22.38
N HIS A 26 14.54 -2.42 22.99
CA HIS A 26 13.25 -3.09 23.08
C HIS A 26 12.48 -3.00 21.76
N VAL A 27 12.14 -4.16 21.20
CA VAL A 27 11.21 -4.25 20.06
C VAL A 27 9.81 -4.47 20.64
N MET A 28 8.98 -3.43 20.58
CA MET A 28 7.61 -3.53 21.07
C MET A 28 6.81 -4.57 20.27
N SER A 29 6.05 -5.39 20.99
CA SER A 29 4.99 -6.22 20.42
C SER A 29 3.83 -5.33 19.90
N PRO A 30 2.95 -5.88 19.04
CA PRO A 30 1.75 -5.17 18.61
C PRO A 30 0.87 -4.69 19.78
N ALA A 31 0.71 -5.51 20.82
CA ALA A 31 -0.09 -5.17 22.00
C ALA A 31 0.54 -4.01 22.80
N GLU A 32 1.87 -4.00 22.95
CA GLU A 32 2.58 -2.90 23.62
C GLU A 32 2.49 -1.60 22.81
N ARG A 33 2.63 -1.66 21.48
CA ARG A 33 2.42 -0.47 20.62
C ARG A 33 1.02 0.10 20.78
N HIS A 34 0.01 -0.76 20.81
CA HIS A 34 -1.38 -0.35 21.01
C HIS A 34 -1.58 0.31 22.38
N ALA A 35 -1.07 -0.31 23.45
CA ALA A 35 -1.13 0.24 24.80
C ALA A 35 -0.38 1.59 24.91
N GLN A 36 0.76 1.73 24.25
CA GLN A 36 1.53 2.98 24.20
C GLN A 36 0.76 4.08 23.45
N ALA A 37 0.20 3.77 22.27
CA ALA A 37 -0.62 4.71 21.51
C ALA A 37 -1.85 5.16 22.31
N ARG A 38 -2.54 4.22 22.96
CA ARG A 38 -3.68 4.53 23.84
C ARG A 38 -3.27 5.43 25.00
N SER A 39 -2.14 5.15 25.64
CA SER A 39 -1.61 5.98 26.73
C SER A 39 -1.29 7.40 26.27
N TRP A 40 -0.76 7.56 25.06
CA TRP A 40 -0.52 8.88 24.46
C TRP A 40 -1.83 9.65 24.22
N VAL A 41 -2.85 9.00 23.67
CA VAL A 41 -4.17 9.61 23.45
C VAL A 41 -4.79 10.06 24.78
N ILE A 42 -4.80 9.20 25.79
CA ILE A 42 -5.30 9.54 27.13
C ILE A 42 -4.54 10.74 27.70
N GLY A 43 -3.22 10.75 27.58
CA GLY A 43 -2.39 11.86 28.03
C GLY A 43 -2.74 13.18 27.32
N GLN A 44 -2.91 13.17 26.00
CA GLN A 44 -3.32 14.36 25.24
C GLN A 44 -4.71 14.86 25.63
N MET A 45 -5.65 13.95 25.89
CA MET A 45 -6.98 14.30 26.38
C MET A 45 -6.90 14.99 27.73
N MET A 46 -6.14 14.44 28.68
CA MET A 46 -5.97 15.03 30.02
C MET A 46 -5.22 16.36 29.99
N LEU A 47 -4.29 16.57 29.05
CA LEU A 47 -3.62 17.86 28.87
C LEU A 47 -4.55 18.92 28.26
N SER A 48 -5.44 18.51 27.36
CA SER A 48 -6.40 19.41 26.71
C SER A 48 -7.64 19.69 27.57
N HIS A 49 -7.95 18.77 28.48
CA HIS A 49 -9.09 18.79 29.40
C HIS A 49 -8.59 18.51 30.82
N PRO A 50 -7.91 19.47 31.48
CA PRO A 50 -7.39 19.29 32.83
C PRO A 50 -8.48 19.01 33.88
N GLU A 51 -9.73 19.33 33.57
CA GLU A 51 -10.92 18.99 34.36
C GLU A 51 -11.35 17.52 34.26
N MET A 52 -10.92 16.82 33.22
CA MET A 52 -11.29 15.43 32.97
C MET A 52 -10.51 14.50 33.87
N SER A 53 -11.21 13.63 34.60
CA SER A 53 -10.56 12.60 35.39
C SER A 53 -9.92 11.54 34.49
N ARG A 54 -8.89 10.86 35.00
CA ARG A 54 -8.24 9.76 34.29
C ARG A 54 -9.22 8.64 33.91
N ALA A 55 -10.17 8.32 34.79
CA ALA A 55 -11.16 7.29 34.55
C ALA A 55 -12.09 7.65 33.38
N GLU A 56 -12.48 8.93 33.27
CA GLU A 56 -13.27 9.42 32.14
C GLU A 56 -12.46 9.38 30.84
N ALA A 57 -11.20 9.82 30.86
CA ALA A 57 -10.32 9.78 29.69
C ALA A 57 -10.08 8.33 29.19
N GLU A 58 -9.89 7.38 30.10
CA GLU A 58 -9.77 5.95 29.78
C GLU A 58 -11.05 5.39 29.15
N ALA A 59 -12.22 5.75 29.68
CA ALA A 59 -13.52 5.36 29.13
C ALA A 59 -13.78 5.96 27.73
N HIS A 60 -13.36 7.20 27.50
CA HIS A 60 -13.40 7.82 26.16
C HIS A 60 -12.47 7.12 25.17
N ALA A 61 -11.24 6.81 25.60
CA ALA A 61 -10.29 6.08 24.78
C ALA A 61 -10.79 4.66 24.44
N ASP A 62 -11.42 3.96 25.38
CA ASP A 62 -12.02 2.64 25.13
C ASP A 62 -13.17 2.70 24.13
N ARG A 63 -13.98 3.77 24.17
CA ARG A 63 -15.05 3.95 23.19
C ARG A 63 -14.52 4.27 21.79
N ALA A 64 -13.43 5.02 21.69
CA ALA A 64 -12.85 5.45 20.43
C ALA A 64 -11.93 4.39 19.77
N VAL A 65 -11.23 3.60 20.60
CA VAL A 65 -10.13 2.72 20.17
C VAL A 65 -10.39 1.24 20.52
N GLY A 66 -11.50 0.93 21.21
CA GLY A 66 -11.83 -0.41 21.69
C GLY A 66 -12.19 -1.45 20.61
N PRO A 67 -12.84 -2.57 20.97
CA PRO A 67 -12.97 -3.77 20.13
C PRO A 67 -13.62 -3.53 18.75
N ASN A 68 -14.39 -2.45 18.61
CA ASN A 68 -14.96 -2.03 17.33
C ASN A 68 -13.89 -1.63 16.30
N LEU A 69 -12.76 -1.05 16.72
CA LEU A 69 -11.68 -0.70 15.79
C LEU A 69 -10.96 -1.95 15.29
N ALA A 70 -10.68 -2.93 16.16
CA ALA A 70 -10.05 -4.19 15.76
C ALA A 70 -10.93 -4.97 14.78
N ALA A 71 -12.24 -5.06 15.04
CA ALA A 71 -13.19 -5.67 14.12
C ALA A 71 -13.26 -4.91 12.78
N ARG A 72 -13.26 -3.57 12.82
CA ARG A 72 -13.25 -2.73 11.61
C ARG A 72 -11.96 -2.89 10.81
N VAL A 73 -10.80 -3.00 11.48
CA VAL A 73 -9.52 -3.25 10.82
C VAL A 73 -9.53 -4.61 10.12
N ALA A 74 -10.01 -5.67 10.78
CA ALA A 74 -10.14 -6.99 10.16
C ALA A 74 -11.09 -6.98 8.95
N GLU A 75 -12.21 -6.24 9.03
CA GLU A 75 -13.13 -6.04 7.91
C GLU A 75 -12.45 -5.33 6.73
N LEU A 76 -11.73 -4.23 7.01
CA LEU A 76 -10.99 -3.47 6.00
C LEU A 76 -9.85 -4.29 5.37
N GLU A 77 -9.15 -5.11 6.14
CA GLU A 77 -8.12 -6.01 5.63
C GLU A 77 -8.70 -7.08 4.70
N ALA A 78 -9.86 -7.64 5.04
CA ALA A 78 -10.56 -8.60 4.19
C ALA A 78 -11.10 -7.95 2.91
N GLU A 79 -11.58 -6.70 2.98
CA GLU A 79 -11.97 -5.92 1.81
C GLU A 79 -10.76 -5.57 0.91
N ASN A 80 -9.65 -5.14 1.51
CA ASN A 80 -8.42 -4.84 0.79
C ASN A 80 -7.87 -6.08 0.08
N ALA A 81 -7.90 -7.26 0.71
CA ALA A 81 -7.55 -8.52 0.06
C ALA A 81 -8.43 -8.82 -1.18
N ARG A 82 -9.74 -8.59 -1.08
CA ARG A 82 -10.67 -8.75 -2.22
C ARG A 82 -10.39 -7.76 -3.34
N LEU A 83 -10.11 -6.50 -3.01
CA LEU A 83 -9.76 -5.47 -3.98
C LEU A 83 -8.42 -5.78 -4.68
N ASN A 84 -7.42 -6.26 -3.94
CA ASN A 84 -6.13 -6.65 -4.51
C ASN A 84 -6.26 -7.81 -5.49
N GLU A 85 -7.08 -8.82 -5.18
CA GLU A 85 -7.33 -9.91 -6.12
C GLU A 85 -8.10 -9.43 -7.37
N SER A 86 -9.09 -8.55 -7.19
CA SER A 86 -9.80 -7.93 -8.32
C SER A 86 -8.85 -7.12 -9.22
N ALA A 87 -7.96 -6.33 -8.62
CA ALA A 87 -6.95 -5.57 -9.34
C ALA A 87 -5.98 -6.48 -10.09
N ARG A 88 -5.54 -7.59 -9.49
CA ARG A 88 -4.69 -8.60 -10.14
C ARG A 88 -5.35 -9.15 -11.41
N LEU A 89 -6.62 -9.55 -11.32
CA LEU A 89 -7.38 -10.07 -12.46
C LEU A 89 -7.57 -9.02 -13.56
N LEU A 90 -7.78 -7.75 -13.20
CA LEU A 90 -7.87 -6.65 -14.17
C LEU A 90 -6.54 -6.45 -14.91
N VAL A 91 -5.41 -6.50 -14.20
CA VAL A 91 -4.08 -6.40 -14.82
C VAL A 91 -3.82 -7.59 -15.76
N GLU A 92 -4.19 -8.81 -15.37
CA GLU A 92 -4.05 -10.00 -16.21
C GLU A 92 -4.86 -9.89 -17.51
N LYS A 93 -6.12 -9.44 -17.40
CA LYS A 93 -6.98 -9.17 -18.56
C LYS A 93 -6.41 -8.08 -19.46
N ALA A 94 -5.97 -6.97 -18.87
CA ALA A 94 -5.37 -5.86 -19.62
C ALA A 94 -4.10 -6.29 -20.36
N THR A 95 -3.26 -7.11 -19.72
CA THR A 95 -2.05 -7.67 -20.32
C THR A 95 -2.38 -8.56 -21.51
N THR A 96 -3.38 -9.43 -21.36
CA THR A 96 -3.84 -10.32 -22.43
C THR A 96 -4.40 -9.52 -23.61
N MET A 97 -5.23 -8.52 -23.32
CA MET A 97 -5.80 -7.64 -24.34
C MET A 97 -4.71 -6.87 -25.10
N MET A 98 -3.68 -6.37 -24.40
CA MET A 98 -2.56 -5.67 -25.03
C MET A 98 -1.74 -6.59 -25.94
N ARG A 99 -1.54 -7.85 -25.53
CA ARG A 99 -0.88 -8.86 -26.38
C ARG A 99 -1.66 -9.09 -27.67
N VAL A 100 -2.96 -9.36 -27.57
CA VAL A 100 -3.83 -9.58 -28.75
C VAL A 100 -3.87 -8.34 -29.64
N PHE A 101 -3.92 -7.15 -29.06
CA PHE A 101 -3.87 -5.89 -29.82
C PHE A 101 -2.57 -5.78 -30.63
N ASN A 102 -1.43 -6.11 -30.04
CA ASN A 102 -0.14 -6.09 -30.73
C ASN A 102 -0.08 -7.12 -31.87
N GLU A 103 -0.61 -8.33 -31.67
CA GLU A 103 -0.72 -9.35 -32.72
C GLU A 103 -1.55 -8.84 -33.91
N ILE A 104 -2.71 -8.24 -33.66
CA ILE A 104 -3.57 -7.64 -34.70
C ILE A 104 -2.84 -6.51 -35.46
N VAL A 105 -2.11 -5.66 -34.73
CA VAL A 105 -1.35 -4.56 -35.33
C VAL A 105 -0.26 -5.10 -36.26
N GLN A 106 0.44 -6.15 -35.84
CA GLN A 106 1.46 -6.79 -36.65
C GLN A 106 0.88 -7.42 -37.92
N GLU A 107 -0.19 -8.21 -37.80
CA GLU A 107 -0.85 -8.84 -38.96
C GLU A 107 -1.35 -7.79 -39.97
N ARG A 108 -1.90 -6.67 -39.49
CA ARG A 108 -2.31 -5.55 -40.35
C ARG A 108 -1.12 -4.98 -41.13
N ASP A 109 0.02 -4.83 -40.49
CA ASP A 109 1.20 -4.24 -41.13
C ASP A 109 1.82 -5.20 -42.16
N GLU A 110 1.82 -6.51 -41.88
CA GLU A 110 2.18 -7.55 -42.85
C GLU A 110 1.26 -7.54 -44.08
N LEU A 111 -0.05 -7.41 -43.88
CA LEU A 111 -1.04 -7.30 -44.97
C LEU A 111 -0.83 -6.03 -45.81
N LYS A 112 -0.52 -4.89 -45.19
CA LYS A 112 -0.20 -3.65 -45.90
C LYS A 112 1.04 -3.79 -46.78
N VAL A 113 2.08 -4.44 -46.28
CA VAL A 113 3.30 -4.71 -47.06
C VAL A 113 2.98 -5.63 -48.24
N ALA A 114 2.21 -6.71 -48.02
CA ALA A 114 1.81 -7.62 -49.09
C ALA A 114 0.98 -6.91 -50.19
N LEU A 115 0.05 -6.03 -49.79
CA LEU A 115 -0.75 -5.24 -50.72
C LEU A 115 0.11 -4.30 -51.57
N ALA A 116 1.06 -3.58 -50.94
CA ALA A 116 1.97 -2.68 -51.65
C ALA A 116 2.86 -3.43 -52.67
N VAL A 117 3.30 -4.65 -52.36
CA VAL A 117 4.05 -5.49 -53.30
C VAL A 117 3.19 -5.91 -54.50
N CYS A 118 1.91 -6.18 -54.31
CA CYS A 118 0.98 -6.50 -55.40
C CYS A 118 0.66 -5.27 -56.28
N GLU A 119 0.52 -4.08 -55.71
CA GLU A 119 0.25 -2.85 -56.49
C GLU A 119 1.45 -2.44 -57.35
N GLY A 120 2.68 -2.74 -56.92
CA GLY A 120 3.91 -2.46 -57.67
C GLY A 120 4.27 -3.47 -58.76
N ARG A 121 3.55 -4.59 -58.88
CA ARG A 121 3.76 -5.61 -59.92
C ARG A 121 2.46 -5.92 -60.63
N SER A 122 2.41 -5.70 -61.94
CA SER A 122 1.29 -6.04 -62.83
C SER A 122 1.01 -7.56 -62.99
N ALA A 123 1.22 -8.36 -61.93
CA ALA A 123 1.23 -9.82 -61.96
C ALA A 123 0.48 -10.50 -60.79
N CYS A 124 -0.36 -9.80 -60.02
CA CYS A 124 -1.28 -10.47 -59.09
C CYS A 124 -2.54 -10.99 -59.83
N GLN A 125 -2.32 -11.78 -60.88
CA GLN A 125 -3.34 -12.51 -61.63
C GLN A 125 -3.30 -13.98 -61.17
N GLY A 126 -3.67 -14.25 -59.91
CA GLY A 126 -3.59 -15.61 -59.39
C GLY A 126 -3.84 -15.88 -57.91
N MET A 127 -4.21 -14.89 -57.07
CA MET A 127 -4.58 -15.20 -55.69
C MET A 127 -6.02 -15.75 -55.61
N ARG A 128 -6.16 -17.05 -55.87
CA ARG A 128 -7.22 -17.84 -55.24
C ARG A 128 -6.87 -17.99 -53.76
N GLU A 129 -7.89 -17.78 -52.93
CA GLU A 129 -7.96 -18.08 -51.50
C GLU A 129 -7.21 -17.11 -50.57
N LEU A 130 -7.88 -15.99 -50.27
CA LEU A 130 -7.66 -15.29 -49.01
C LEU A 130 -7.99 -16.25 -47.86
N PRO A 131 -7.17 -16.33 -46.79
CA PRO A 131 -7.50 -17.11 -45.62
C PRO A 131 -8.82 -16.62 -45.04
N ILE A 132 -9.76 -17.55 -44.89
CA ILE A 132 -11.10 -17.33 -44.35
C ILE A 132 -10.94 -16.70 -42.96
N VAL A 133 -11.38 -15.45 -42.82
CA VAL A 133 -11.46 -14.77 -41.52
C VAL A 133 -12.44 -15.58 -40.64
N PRO A 134 -12.01 -16.13 -39.49
CA PRO A 134 -12.91 -16.83 -38.61
C PRO A 134 -13.95 -15.85 -38.06
N ARG A 135 -15.23 -16.13 -38.32
CA ARG A 135 -16.36 -15.42 -37.70
C ARG A 135 -16.43 -15.82 -36.24
N PHE A 136 -16.20 -14.88 -35.33
CA PHE A 136 -16.48 -15.06 -33.92
C PHE A 136 -18.01 -15.18 -33.70
N PRO A 137 -18.52 -16.23 -33.03
CA PRO A 137 -19.93 -16.29 -32.63
C PRO A 137 -20.19 -15.29 -31.49
N ASN A 138 -21.31 -14.57 -31.61
CA ASN A 138 -21.84 -13.62 -30.62
C ASN A 138 -22.20 -14.31 -29.30
#